data_AF-A0A6G0A7J2-F1
#
_entry.id   AF-A0A6G0A7J2-F1
#
_cell.length_a   1.000
_cell.length_b   1.000
_cell.length_c   1.000
_cell.angle_alpha   90.00
_cell.angle_beta   90.00
_cell.angle_gamma   90.00
#
_symmetry.space_group_name_H-M   'P 1'
#
loop_
_entity.id
_entity.type
_entity.pdbx_description
1 polymer ?
#
loop_
_entity_poly.entity_id
_entity_poly.type
_entity_poly.pdbx_seq_one_letter_code
_entity_poly.pdbx_strand_id
1 'polypeptide(L)'
;MSPKSWHSTRPTSAATLSGWPRNIRWPSRCRRERELASASCSSWWRRSCTSLLPRSSCSFPSIVGICWRGSTGTAACCARNHARTACWCGCCLPGTWRSGCRSSSWAPWRGSRERSGDAWTVEAAPGSGHLVTPSSGFEPPPYPYDRLDDLRRLAATHAGGVVDLSVGAPTDPPPRAVQRSLADVSDVHTYPPSIGQEQTREAASRWMRRRLGVEASPDDIAACVGTKEFVVSLPRYMRLRNPERDTVLYPEVAYPSYAMGATLAGCRSVPVQVDQRWRIDVAAISEQDAARALCLWVNTPGNPAGGLDDLAEVARWGRAHGVPVFSDECYVEFTWVGPGVGELGLPGGTIVRSGLDGVVALHSLSKRSNFAGGRFGFYVGDPEIVRYLREVRKHAGLMVPAPVQRAAVAALDDDAHVLEQRDRYRQRLSRLAEILVAMGIPASLPEGGFYLWVRAPDGDGWSLARRFAERAGALVSPGELYGTRGARYVRVAAVADMAALDLMAERLGPATGICR
;
A
#
# COMPACT_ATOMS: atom_id res chain seq x y z
N MET A 1 -1.07 -55.92 -22.34
CA MET A 1 -2.11 -56.96 -22.53
C MET A 1 -3.29 -56.62 -21.64
N SER A 2 -4.39 -56.19 -22.27
CA SER A 2 -5.76 -56.10 -21.73
C SER A 2 -6.43 -57.50 -21.93
N PRO A 3 -7.74 -57.78 -21.67
CA PRO A 3 -8.85 -56.88 -21.35
C PRO A 3 -9.96 -57.44 -20.39
N LYS A 4 -10.92 -56.56 -20.05
CA LYS A 4 -12.39 -56.77 -19.94
C LYS A 4 -13.03 -55.42 -19.56
N SER A 5 -13.46 -54.56 -20.49
CA SER A 5 -14.73 -54.53 -21.26
C SER A 5 -16.02 -54.40 -20.43
N TRP A 6 -16.65 -53.22 -20.48
CA TRP A 6 -18.11 -53.06 -20.35
C TRP A 6 -18.60 -52.04 -21.39
N HIS A 7 -19.61 -52.45 -22.15
CA HIS A 7 -20.25 -51.71 -23.24
C HIS A 7 -21.48 -50.92 -22.78
N SER A 8 -21.77 -49.92 -23.62
CA SER A 8 -22.91 -49.00 -23.63
C SER A 8 -24.28 -49.63 -23.85
N THR A 9 -25.34 -48.93 -23.43
CA THR A 9 -26.55 -48.69 -24.26
C THR A 9 -27.35 -47.49 -23.72
N ARG A 10 -27.72 -46.55 -24.60
CA ARG A 10 -28.84 -45.59 -24.41
C ARG A 10 -30.18 -46.31 -24.61
N PRO A 11 -31.31 -45.70 -24.22
CA PRO A 11 -32.17 -45.16 -25.29
C PRO A 11 -32.87 -43.81 -24.99
N THR A 12 -33.35 -43.26 -26.10
CA THR A 12 -34.19 -42.09 -26.39
C THR A 12 -35.62 -42.13 -25.82
N SER A 13 -36.22 -40.98 -25.49
CA SER A 13 -37.36 -40.36 -26.21
C SER A 13 -38.07 -39.25 -25.42
N ALA A 14 -38.65 -38.31 -26.16
CA ALA A 14 -39.39 -37.11 -25.74
C ALA A 14 -40.78 -37.40 -25.12
N ALA A 15 -41.29 -36.46 -24.31
CA ALA A 15 -42.54 -35.71 -24.55
C ALA A 15 -43.05 -34.99 -23.28
N THR A 16 -43.35 -33.70 -23.48
CA THR A 16 -44.36 -32.82 -22.84
C THR A 16 -45.27 -33.39 -21.76
N LEU A 17 -45.47 -32.63 -20.68
CA LEU A 17 -46.80 -32.42 -20.07
C LEU A 17 -46.88 -31.07 -19.33
N SER A 18 -48.03 -30.45 -19.52
CA SER A 18 -48.50 -29.12 -19.17
C SER A 18 -49.38 -29.10 -17.91
N GLY A 19 -49.50 -27.92 -17.27
CA GLY A 19 -50.61 -27.54 -16.37
C GLY A 19 -50.21 -27.53 -14.89
N TRP A 20 -50.56 -26.59 -14.01
CA TRP A 20 -51.67 -25.62 -13.82
C TRP A 20 -51.20 -24.58 -12.73
N PRO A 21 -51.94 -23.52 -12.34
CA PRO A 21 -52.88 -22.66 -13.06
C PRO A 21 -52.61 -21.15 -12.89
N ARG A 22 -53.21 -20.36 -13.80
CA ARG A 22 -53.47 -18.92 -13.65
C ARG A 22 -54.81 -18.70 -12.92
N ASN A 23 -54.83 -17.73 -11.99
CA ASN A 23 -55.90 -16.75 -11.70
C ASN A 23 -56.12 -16.55 -10.20
N ILE A 24 -55.72 -15.36 -9.71
CA ILE A 24 -56.50 -14.61 -8.72
C ILE A 24 -56.67 -13.20 -9.30
N ARG A 25 -57.93 -12.81 -9.50
CA ARG A 25 -58.39 -11.46 -9.87
C ARG A 25 -58.63 -10.64 -8.61
N TRP A 26 -58.35 -9.34 -8.67
CA TRP A 26 -59.08 -8.30 -7.94
C TRP A 26 -59.42 -7.13 -8.88
N PRO A 27 -60.53 -6.41 -8.65
CA PRO A 27 -61.35 -5.81 -9.71
C PRO A 27 -60.97 -4.39 -10.12
N SER A 28 -61.35 -4.07 -11.36
CA SER A 28 -61.24 -2.78 -12.04
C SER A 28 -62.46 -1.87 -11.82
N ARG A 29 -62.23 -0.60 -11.46
CA ARG A 29 -62.98 0.66 -11.78
C ARG A 29 -62.39 1.76 -10.89
N CYS A 30 -62.00 2.97 -11.29
CA CYS A 30 -62.30 3.81 -12.44
C CYS A 30 -61.10 4.75 -12.74
N ARG A 31 -61.03 5.21 -14.00
CA ARG A 31 -60.14 6.27 -14.52
C ARG A 31 -60.35 7.62 -13.82
N ARG A 32 -59.25 8.33 -13.54
CA ARG A 32 -58.87 9.70 -14.02
C ARG A 32 -57.74 10.23 -13.13
N GLU A 33 -57.05 11.28 -13.58
CA GLU A 33 -55.88 11.93 -12.95
C GLU A 33 -54.52 11.28 -13.26
N ARG A 34 -54.18 11.26 -14.55
CA ARG A 34 -52.88 11.78 -14.98
C ARG A 34 -53.10 13.26 -15.33
N GLU A 35 -52.11 14.08 -15.01
CA GLU A 35 -52.03 15.56 -15.13
C GLU A 35 -52.37 16.34 -13.85
N LEU A 36 -51.48 17.30 -13.56
CA LEU A 36 -51.53 18.36 -12.53
C LEU A 36 -51.02 18.05 -11.12
N ALA A 37 -49.69 17.87 -10.98
CA ALA A 37 -48.94 18.42 -9.84
C ALA A 37 -47.42 18.35 -10.10
N SER A 38 -46.90 19.23 -10.95
CA SER A 38 -45.55 19.80 -10.83
C SER A 38 -45.23 20.76 -11.98
N ALA A 39 -45.89 21.92 -12.02
CA ALA A 39 -45.32 23.15 -12.60
C ALA A 39 -46.19 24.39 -12.32
N SER A 40 -45.81 25.17 -11.29
CA SER A 40 -45.86 26.65 -11.19
C SER A 40 -45.53 26.99 -9.73
N CYS A 41 -44.49 27.71 -9.32
CA CYS A 41 -43.84 28.91 -9.85
C CYS A 41 -42.34 28.64 -10.13
N SER A 42 -41.83 28.85 -11.34
CA SER A 42 -41.41 30.15 -11.93
C SER A 42 -40.12 30.68 -11.29
N SER A 43 -39.15 31.24 -11.99
CA SER A 43 -38.85 31.46 -13.41
C SER A 43 -37.51 32.19 -13.41
N TRP A 44 -36.57 31.84 -14.29
CA TRP A 44 -35.81 32.79 -15.13
C TRP A 44 -34.68 32.08 -15.89
N TRP A 45 -34.80 32.15 -17.22
CA TRP A 45 -33.80 32.00 -18.27
C TRP A 45 -33.35 30.62 -18.78
N ARG A 46 -34.03 30.22 -19.86
CA ARG A 46 -33.61 29.29 -20.91
C ARG A 46 -32.50 29.89 -21.78
N ARG A 47 -31.53 29.03 -22.10
CA ARG A 47 -30.98 28.69 -23.44
C ARG A 47 -30.94 29.75 -24.57
N SER A 48 -29.70 29.91 -25.05
CA SER A 48 -29.23 29.79 -26.46
C SER A 48 -29.58 30.88 -27.46
N CYS A 49 -28.54 31.59 -27.93
CA CYS A 49 -28.33 31.89 -29.35
C CYS A 49 -26.86 32.27 -29.61
N THR A 50 -26.28 31.59 -30.59
CA THR A 50 -25.01 31.85 -31.27
C THR A 50 -25.00 33.19 -32.02
N SER A 51 -23.89 33.93 -31.94
CA SER A 51 -23.09 34.46 -33.07
C SER A 51 -22.44 35.84 -32.79
N LEU A 52 -21.23 35.99 -33.34
CA LEU A 52 -20.50 37.23 -33.68
C LEU A 52 -19.61 37.91 -32.59
N LEU A 53 -18.29 37.78 -32.80
CA LEU A 53 -17.19 38.67 -32.38
C LEU A 53 -17.40 40.12 -32.89
N PRO A 54 -16.66 41.19 -32.44
CA PRO A 54 -15.29 41.18 -31.89
C PRO A 54 -14.92 42.19 -30.75
N ARG A 55 -13.71 41.96 -30.19
CA ARG A 55 -12.71 42.91 -29.60
C ARG A 55 -13.17 43.99 -28.60
N SER A 56 -12.62 43.95 -27.37
CA SER A 56 -11.56 44.88 -26.91
C SER A 56 -11.14 44.66 -25.45
N SER A 57 -9.81 44.55 -25.27
CA SER A 57 -8.96 44.97 -24.15
C SER A 57 -9.50 45.06 -22.71
N CYS A 58 -8.92 44.28 -21.80
CA CYS A 58 -8.48 44.80 -20.50
C CYS A 58 -7.29 43.99 -19.97
N SER A 59 -6.17 44.71 -19.86
CA SER A 59 -4.87 44.27 -19.35
C SER A 59 -4.86 44.33 -17.82
N PHE A 60 -4.21 43.38 -17.15
CA PHE A 60 -3.72 43.56 -15.78
C PHE A 60 -2.29 43.03 -15.68
N PRO A 61 -1.32 43.83 -15.21
CA PRO A 61 0.07 43.42 -15.08
C PRO A 61 0.40 42.84 -13.70
N SER A 62 1.52 42.13 -13.69
CA SER A 62 2.25 41.51 -12.60
C SER A 62 3.05 42.53 -11.75
N ILE A 63 3.81 42.02 -10.75
CA ILE A 63 4.97 42.59 -10.00
C ILE A 63 4.64 42.79 -8.50
N VAL A 64 5.18 42.02 -7.54
CA VAL A 64 6.57 41.89 -6.99
C VAL A 64 7.08 43.17 -6.30
N GLY A 65 7.50 43.07 -5.02
CA GLY A 65 8.28 44.11 -4.32
C GLY A 65 7.98 44.16 -2.81
N ILE A 66 8.72 43.47 -1.95
CA ILE A 66 9.95 43.91 -1.24
C ILE A 66 9.68 44.58 0.12
N CYS A 67 10.40 44.06 1.12
CA CYS A 67 10.50 44.47 2.53
C CYS A 67 10.87 45.94 2.76
N TRP A 68 10.48 46.51 3.91
CA TRP A 68 11.46 46.94 4.92
C TRP A 68 10.86 47.22 6.31
N ARG A 69 11.77 47.15 7.29
CA ARG A 69 11.63 47.29 8.76
C ARG A 69 11.47 48.74 9.23
N GLY A 70 11.06 48.89 10.49
CA GLY A 70 11.46 49.98 11.41
C GLY A 70 10.54 50.00 12.64
N SER A 71 10.94 49.44 13.80
CA SER A 71 11.63 50.14 14.93
C SER A 71 10.70 51.17 15.59
N THR A 72 10.35 51.19 16.88
CA THR A 72 11.10 51.09 18.16
C THR A 72 10.06 51.26 19.29
N GLY A 73 10.33 50.82 20.52
CA GLY A 73 9.69 51.42 21.70
C GLY A 73 9.41 50.47 22.89
N THR A 74 10.26 50.55 23.89
CA THR A 74 10.22 49.90 25.21
C THR A 74 9.23 50.52 26.21
N ALA A 75 8.82 49.69 27.17
CA ALA A 75 8.51 49.96 28.59
C ALA A 75 7.05 50.15 29.08
N ALA A 76 6.65 49.18 29.90
CA ALA A 76 5.96 49.26 31.20
C ALA A 76 4.68 50.10 31.38
N CYS A 77 3.59 49.49 31.87
CA CYS A 77 3.27 49.41 33.31
C CYS A 77 1.82 48.90 33.52
N CYS A 78 1.63 48.22 34.65
CA CYS A 78 0.37 47.67 35.17
C CYS A 78 -0.76 48.70 35.33
N ALA A 79 -2.01 48.31 35.07
CA ALA A 79 -3.08 48.23 36.07
C ALA A 79 -4.49 48.03 35.46
N ARG A 80 -5.19 47.02 36.01
CA ARG A 80 -6.65 46.89 36.21
C ARG A 80 -7.57 46.86 35.00
N ASN A 81 -8.23 45.71 34.82
CA ASN A 81 -9.69 45.71 34.82
C ASN A 81 -10.25 44.43 35.45
N HIS A 82 -11.12 44.61 36.44
CA HIS A 82 -11.91 43.59 37.13
C HIS A 82 -13.31 43.57 36.51
N ALA A 83 -13.78 42.41 36.04
CA ALA A 83 -15.19 41.97 36.11
C ALA A 83 -15.26 40.52 35.58
N ARG A 84 -15.55 39.54 36.45
CA ARG A 84 -16.82 38.77 36.53
C ARG A 84 -17.00 37.81 35.32
N THR A 85 -17.26 36.49 35.43
CA THR A 85 -17.89 35.69 36.51
C THR A 85 -17.73 34.19 36.21
N ALA A 86 -17.63 33.41 37.30
CA ALA A 86 -18.19 32.07 37.55
C ALA A 86 -17.65 30.81 36.82
N CYS A 87 -16.71 30.17 37.52
CA CYS A 87 -16.65 28.71 37.70
C CYS A 87 -17.86 28.22 38.51
N TRP A 88 -18.39 27.03 38.19
CA TRP A 88 -19.27 26.26 39.07
C TRP A 88 -18.61 24.91 39.40
N CYS A 89 -18.08 24.82 40.62
CA CYS A 89 -17.90 23.56 41.34
C CYS A 89 -19.20 23.28 42.10
N GLY A 90 -19.83 22.14 41.85
CA GLY A 90 -20.97 21.64 42.62
C GLY A 90 -20.50 20.69 43.71
N CYS A 91 -20.69 21.06 44.97
CA CYS A 91 -20.59 20.20 46.14
C CYS A 91 -21.82 19.27 46.25
N CYS A 92 -21.61 18.01 46.60
CA CYS A 92 -22.64 17.10 47.10
C CYS A 92 -22.72 17.14 48.63
N LEU A 93 -23.95 17.00 49.15
CA LEU A 93 -24.38 17.12 50.56
C LEU A 93 -23.96 15.91 51.45
N PRO A 94 -24.02 16.05 52.80
CA PRO A 94 -23.47 15.10 53.77
C PRO A 94 -24.49 14.12 54.37
N GLY A 95 -24.01 12.95 54.83
CA GLY A 95 -24.80 11.97 55.59
C GLY A 95 -23.96 10.87 56.25
N THR A 96 -23.63 11.07 57.53
CA THR A 96 -23.64 10.11 58.67
C THR A 96 -22.92 8.74 58.70
N TRP A 97 -22.08 8.60 59.75
CA TRP A 97 -21.85 7.44 60.65
C TRP A 97 -21.05 6.19 60.18
N ARG A 98 -19.79 6.04 60.66
CA ARG A 98 -19.35 5.10 61.75
C ARG A 98 -17.84 4.75 61.67
N SER A 99 -17.29 4.54 62.86
CA SER A 99 -15.95 4.10 63.23
C SER A 99 -15.61 2.66 62.83
N GLY A 100 -14.32 2.36 62.61
CA GLY A 100 -13.84 0.97 62.55
C GLY A 100 -12.42 0.77 61.99
N CYS A 101 -11.44 0.73 62.88
CA CYS A 101 -10.19 -0.06 62.88
C CYS A 101 -9.64 -0.67 61.56
N ARG A 102 -8.35 -0.42 61.25
CA ARG A 102 -7.22 -1.34 61.56
C ARG A 102 -5.88 -0.78 61.06
N SER A 103 -4.89 -0.94 61.93
CA SER A 103 -3.46 -0.66 61.82
C SER A 103 -2.68 -1.73 61.07
N SER A 104 -1.62 -1.35 60.34
CA SER A 104 -0.30 -2.02 60.31
C SER A 104 0.66 -1.12 59.50
N SER A 105 1.56 -0.41 60.17
CA SER A 105 2.94 -0.82 60.49
C SER A 105 3.96 -0.12 59.57
N TRP A 106 4.44 1.04 60.01
CA TRP A 106 5.75 1.55 59.63
C TRP A 106 6.48 1.98 60.91
N ALA A 107 7.63 1.35 61.14
CA ALA A 107 8.50 1.64 62.27
C ALA A 107 9.11 3.05 62.14
N PRO A 108 9.25 3.83 63.22
CA PRO A 108 9.87 5.15 63.15
C PRO A 108 11.41 4.99 63.17
N TRP A 109 12.04 5.45 62.09
CA TRP A 109 13.48 5.66 62.05
C TRP A 109 13.85 6.79 63.02
N ARG A 110 14.69 6.52 64.02
CA ARG A 110 15.28 7.56 64.87
C ARG A 110 16.44 8.19 64.11
N GLY A 111 16.26 9.43 63.65
CA GLY A 111 17.34 10.30 63.20
C GLY A 111 17.30 11.59 64.00
N SER A 112 18.35 11.86 64.77
CA SER A 112 18.57 13.09 65.52
C SER A 112 18.56 14.30 64.58
N ARG A 113 17.78 15.32 64.93
CA ARG A 113 17.80 16.63 64.26
C ARG A 113 18.89 17.48 64.88
N GLU A 114 19.96 17.70 64.12
CA GLU A 114 20.82 18.87 64.29
C GLU A 114 20.79 19.67 62.99
N ARG A 115 20.64 20.99 63.12
CA ARG A 115 20.42 21.94 62.03
C ARG A 115 21.65 22.81 61.93
N SER A 116 22.45 22.63 60.87
CA SER A 116 23.45 23.62 60.45
C SER A 116 23.84 23.40 58.99
N GLY A 117 23.83 24.49 58.21
CA GLY A 117 24.61 24.61 56.97
C GLY A 117 23.97 24.09 55.69
N ASP A 118 23.68 25.02 54.78
CA ASP A 118 23.12 24.78 53.45
C ASP A 118 24.13 24.12 52.50
N ALA A 119 23.89 22.85 52.12
CA ALA A 119 24.18 22.25 50.80
C ALA A 119 23.96 20.73 50.87
N TRP A 120 22.99 20.21 50.10
CA TRP A 120 22.88 18.78 49.84
C TRP A 120 23.72 18.45 48.61
N THR A 121 24.91 17.89 48.78
CA THR A 121 25.59 17.13 47.73
C THR A 121 25.09 15.69 47.79
N VAL A 122 24.33 15.29 46.77
CA VAL A 122 23.95 13.90 46.54
C VAL A 122 24.99 13.32 45.59
N GLU A 123 25.82 12.39 46.06
CA GLU A 123 26.65 11.56 45.18
C GLU A 123 25.72 10.68 44.33
N ALA A 124 25.74 10.90 43.01
CA ALA A 124 25.04 10.06 42.06
C ALA A 124 25.74 8.70 41.95
N ALA A 125 24.96 7.62 42.06
CA ALA A 125 25.42 6.27 41.80
C ALA A 125 26.04 6.16 40.37
N PRO A 126 27.17 5.45 40.19
CA PRO A 126 27.76 5.26 38.88
C PRO A 126 26.87 4.31 38.07
N GLY A 127 26.18 4.83 37.04
CA GLY A 127 25.41 3.98 36.13
C GLY A 127 24.25 4.63 35.38
N SER A 128 23.99 5.93 35.51
CA SER A 128 23.04 6.60 34.62
C SER A 128 23.74 6.95 33.30
N GLY A 129 23.70 6.03 32.33
CA GLY A 129 24.02 6.34 30.95
C GLY A 129 23.17 7.54 30.53
N HIS A 130 23.81 8.69 30.34
CA HIS A 130 23.17 9.86 29.77
C HIS A 130 22.57 9.43 28.43
N LEU A 131 21.24 9.39 28.37
CA LEU A 131 20.52 9.36 27.11
C LEU A 131 20.99 10.58 26.34
N VAL A 132 21.85 10.37 25.34
CA VAL A 132 22.18 11.38 24.35
C VAL A 132 20.88 11.69 23.64
N THR A 133 20.18 12.73 24.08
CA THR A 133 19.06 13.29 23.34
C THR A 133 19.63 13.80 22.02
N PRO A 134 19.24 13.25 20.87
CA PRO A 134 19.64 13.81 19.59
C PRO A 134 19.23 15.29 19.60
N SER A 135 20.19 16.18 19.40
CA SER A 135 19.98 17.63 19.48
C SER A 135 19.13 18.17 18.31
N SER A 136 18.85 17.34 17.31
CA SER A 136 17.99 17.65 16.17
C SER A 136 16.82 16.67 16.09
N GLY A 137 15.64 17.18 15.71
CA GLY A 137 14.51 16.33 15.34
C GLY A 137 14.81 15.45 14.12
N PHE A 138 13.90 14.52 13.82
CA PHE A 138 14.02 13.68 12.61
C PHE A 138 13.90 14.54 11.35
N GLU A 139 14.93 14.51 10.51
CA GLU A 139 14.91 15.09 9.16
C GLU A 139 14.77 13.95 8.13
N PRO A 140 13.70 13.93 7.31
CA PRO A 140 13.51 12.87 6.33
C PRO A 140 14.57 12.97 5.22
N PRO A 141 15.15 11.85 4.76
CA PRO A 141 16.03 11.87 3.61
C PRO A 141 15.25 12.26 2.34
N PRO A 142 15.93 12.73 1.27
CA PRO A 142 15.30 13.01 -0.01
C PRO A 142 14.47 11.83 -0.50
N TYR A 143 13.29 12.10 -1.04
CA TYR A 143 12.45 11.02 -1.58
C TYR A 143 13.16 10.39 -2.78
N PRO A 144 13.29 9.04 -2.85
CA PRO A 144 14.12 8.38 -3.86
C PRO A 144 13.81 8.79 -5.32
N TYR A 145 12.54 9.07 -5.63
CA TYR A 145 12.11 9.42 -6.99
C TYR A 145 12.33 10.90 -7.34
N ASP A 146 12.53 11.79 -6.36
CA ASP A 146 12.84 13.20 -6.62
C ASP A 146 14.26 13.35 -7.18
N ARG A 147 15.14 12.39 -6.87
CA ARG A 147 16.49 12.28 -7.48
C ARG A 147 16.47 12.05 -8.99
N LEU A 148 15.31 11.79 -9.59
CA LEU A 148 15.15 11.57 -11.04
C LEU A 148 14.84 12.86 -11.81
N ASP A 149 14.70 14.01 -11.15
CA ASP A 149 14.25 15.25 -11.78
C ASP A 149 15.16 15.71 -12.93
N ASP A 150 16.47 15.54 -12.80
CA ASP A 150 17.43 15.87 -13.85
C ASP A 150 17.24 14.98 -15.09
N LEU A 151 17.05 13.68 -14.87
CA LEU A 151 16.77 12.72 -15.93
C LEU A 151 15.40 12.98 -16.57
N ARG A 152 14.41 13.41 -15.80
CA ARG A 152 13.10 13.80 -16.31
C ARG A 152 13.20 15.01 -17.24
N ARG A 153 13.94 16.05 -16.85
CA ARG A 153 14.15 17.23 -17.71
C ARG A 153 14.86 16.87 -19.01
N LEU A 154 15.83 15.96 -18.94
CA LEU A 154 16.55 15.47 -20.11
C LEU A 154 15.64 14.65 -21.03
N ALA A 155 14.88 13.70 -20.50
CA ALA A 155 13.93 12.92 -21.28
C ALA A 155 12.85 13.79 -21.96
N ALA A 156 12.46 14.89 -21.32
CA ALA A 156 11.42 15.79 -21.81
C ALA A 156 11.83 16.59 -23.07
N THR A 157 13.12 16.61 -23.43
CA THR A 157 13.58 17.30 -24.65
C THR A 157 13.21 16.56 -25.93
N HIS A 158 12.78 15.30 -25.85
CA HIS A 158 12.36 14.51 -27.00
C HIS A 158 10.93 14.87 -27.45
N ALA A 159 10.71 14.90 -28.77
CA ALA A 159 9.38 15.09 -29.35
C ALA A 159 8.40 14.00 -28.86
N GLY A 160 7.20 14.40 -28.44
CA GLY A 160 6.21 13.49 -27.81
C GLY A 160 6.33 13.35 -26.30
N GLY A 161 7.30 14.01 -25.66
CA GLY A 161 7.43 14.08 -24.19
C GLY A 161 8.08 12.84 -23.56
N VAL A 162 8.04 12.78 -22.22
CA VAL A 162 8.69 11.72 -21.44
C VAL A 162 7.90 10.41 -21.52
N VAL A 163 8.57 9.30 -21.81
CA VAL A 163 8.05 7.95 -21.59
C VAL A 163 8.43 7.54 -20.16
N ASP A 164 7.49 7.64 -19.21
CA ASP A 164 7.77 7.36 -17.80
C ASP A 164 7.64 5.85 -17.49
N LEU A 165 8.78 5.21 -17.25
CA LEU A 165 8.94 3.81 -16.87
C LEU A 165 9.57 3.70 -15.46
N SER A 166 9.60 4.80 -14.69
CA SER A 166 10.29 4.88 -13.41
C SER A 166 9.41 4.39 -12.26
N VAL A 167 8.15 4.81 -12.21
CA VAL A 167 7.21 4.43 -11.15
C VAL A 167 6.33 3.30 -11.65
N GLY A 168 6.29 2.19 -10.91
CA GLY A 168 5.40 1.08 -11.21
C GLY A 168 3.94 1.32 -10.85
N ALA A 169 3.37 2.48 -11.17
CA ALA A 169 1.96 2.78 -11.01
C ALA A 169 1.20 2.37 -12.29
N PRO A 170 0.02 1.74 -12.18
CA PRO A 170 -0.79 1.46 -13.36
C PRO A 170 -1.21 2.76 -14.04
N THR A 171 -1.21 2.78 -15.37
CA THR A 171 -1.67 3.90 -16.21
C THR A 171 -3.02 3.60 -16.85
N ASP A 172 -3.38 2.32 -16.96
CA ASP A 172 -4.65 1.86 -17.47
C ASP A 172 -5.81 2.24 -16.53
N PRO A 173 -7.03 2.44 -17.04
CA PRO A 173 -8.18 2.77 -16.20
C PRO A 173 -8.54 1.63 -15.23
N PRO A 174 -9.13 1.93 -14.07
CA PRO A 174 -9.76 0.93 -13.22
C PRO A 174 -10.88 0.18 -13.99
N PRO A 175 -11.20 -1.08 -13.62
CA PRO A 175 -12.27 -1.85 -14.25
C PRO A 175 -13.61 -1.12 -14.21
N ARG A 176 -14.44 -1.28 -15.25
CA ARG A 176 -15.74 -0.61 -15.33
C ARG A 176 -16.66 -0.91 -14.13
N ALA A 177 -16.58 -2.13 -13.58
CA ALA A 177 -17.33 -2.49 -12.37
C ALA A 177 -16.94 -1.60 -11.17
N VAL A 178 -15.63 -1.41 -10.95
CA VAL A 178 -15.08 -0.51 -9.91
C VAL A 178 -15.55 0.92 -10.13
N GLN A 179 -15.48 1.43 -11.36
CA GLN A 179 -15.93 2.80 -11.69
C GLN A 179 -17.42 3.00 -11.38
N ARG A 180 -18.28 2.04 -11.76
CA ARG A 180 -19.72 2.10 -11.46
C ARG A 180 -20.00 2.05 -9.96
N SER A 181 -19.33 1.16 -9.22
CA SER A 181 -19.49 1.05 -7.77
C SER A 181 -19.10 2.33 -7.03
N LEU A 182 -18.13 3.10 -7.54
CA LEU A 182 -17.77 4.40 -6.96
C LEU A 182 -18.76 5.51 -7.28
N ALA A 183 -19.51 5.41 -8.38
CA ALA A 183 -20.52 6.38 -8.75
C ALA A 183 -21.81 6.23 -7.93
N ASP A 184 -22.06 5.05 -7.35
CA ASP A 184 -23.28 4.70 -6.62
C ASP A 184 -23.09 4.72 -5.09
N VAL A 185 -22.96 5.94 -4.54
CA VAL A 185 -22.54 6.17 -3.14
C VAL A 185 -23.46 7.11 -2.36
N SER A 186 -24.65 7.43 -2.89
CA SER A 186 -25.56 8.43 -2.32
C SER A 186 -26.08 8.10 -0.91
N ASP A 187 -26.02 6.83 -0.52
CA ASP A 187 -26.45 6.32 0.79
C ASP A 187 -25.29 6.23 1.81
N VAL A 188 -24.05 6.54 1.41
CA VAL A 188 -22.86 6.37 2.25
C VAL A 188 -22.58 7.63 3.06
N HIS A 189 -22.85 7.59 4.36
CA HIS A 189 -22.69 8.74 5.27
C HIS A 189 -22.08 8.39 6.64
N THR A 190 -22.03 7.11 7.02
CA THR A 190 -21.52 6.65 8.32
C THR A 190 -20.06 6.21 8.23
N TYR A 191 -19.38 6.24 9.38
CA TYR A 191 -18.04 5.68 9.51
C TYR A 191 -18.07 4.14 9.31
N PRO A 192 -17.28 3.59 8.37
CA PRO A 192 -17.20 2.14 8.21
C PRO A 192 -16.40 1.50 9.35
N PRO A 193 -16.57 0.19 9.62
CA PRO A 193 -15.69 -0.51 10.55
C PRO A 193 -14.22 -0.42 10.10
N SER A 194 -13.30 -0.13 11.03
CA SER A 194 -11.85 -0.02 10.72
C SER A 194 -11.26 -1.33 10.19
N ILE A 195 -11.76 -2.47 10.68
CA ILE A 195 -11.45 -3.83 10.21
C ILE A 195 -11.86 -4.06 8.73
N GLY A 196 -12.72 -3.21 8.18
CA GLY A 196 -13.40 -3.42 6.90
C GLY A 196 -14.82 -3.96 7.09
N GLN A 197 -15.70 -3.65 6.15
CA GLN A 197 -17.05 -4.19 6.09
C GLN A 197 -16.99 -5.71 5.91
N GLU A 198 -17.97 -6.41 6.44
CA GLU A 198 -18.07 -7.86 6.35
C GLU A 198 -18.04 -8.33 4.88
N GLN A 199 -18.83 -7.68 4.01
CA GLN A 199 -18.89 -8.01 2.58
C GLN A 199 -17.53 -7.89 1.89
N THR A 200 -16.70 -6.93 2.33
CA THR A 200 -15.32 -6.76 1.84
C THR A 200 -14.43 -7.92 2.24
N ARG A 201 -14.51 -8.35 3.51
CA ARG A 201 -13.72 -9.49 4.02
C ARG A 201 -14.16 -10.80 3.38
N GLU A 202 -15.45 -10.99 3.17
CA GLU A 202 -16.00 -12.13 2.43
C GLU A 202 -15.55 -12.15 0.98
N ALA A 203 -15.58 -11.01 0.28
CA ALA A 203 -15.11 -10.91 -1.11
C ALA A 203 -13.61 -11.26 -1.21
N ALA A 204 -12.79 -10.81 -0.26
CA ALA A 204 -11.38 -11.19 -0.17
C ALA A 204 -11.21 -12.70 0.06
N SER A 205 -11.96 -13.30 1.00
CA SER A 205 -11.97 -14.75 1.25
C SER A 205 -12.36 -15.54 -0.01
N ARG A 206 -13.43 -15.14 -0.71
CA ARG A 206 -13.84 -15.77 -1.98
C ARG A 206 -12.78 -15.63 -3.06
N TRP A 207 -12.15 -14.47 -3.19
CA TRP A 207 -11.05 -14.26 -4.14
C TRP A 207 -9.85 -15.16 -3.81
N MET A 208 -9.44 -15.27 -2.55
CA MET A 208 -8.33 -16.16 -2.13
C MET A 208 -8.63 -17.62 -2.46
N ARG A 209 -9.86 -18.09 -2.21
CA ARG A 209 -10.29 -19.44 -2.58
C ARG A 209 -10.19 -19.66 -4.08
N ARG A 210 -10.81 -18.78 -4.87
CA ARG A 210 -10.89 -18.92 -6.33
C ARG A 210 -9.53 -18.77 -7.02
N ARG A 211 -8.69 -17.85 -6.55
CA ARG A 211 -7.45 -17.45 -7.24
C ARG A 211 -6.20 -18.07 -6.63
N LEU A 212 -6.12 -18.19 -5.31
CA LEU A 212 -4.94 -18.71 -4.62
C LEU A 212 -5.11 -20.16 -4.13
N GLY A 213 -6.31 -20.72 -4.20
CA GLY A 213 -6.63 -22.05 -3.71
C GLY A 213 -6.53 -22.17 -2.18
N VAL A 214 -6.72 -21.07 -1.46
CA VAL A 214 -6.64 -21.01 0.01
C VAL A 214 -7.98 -20.63 0.60
N GLU A 215 -8.41 -21.42 1.59
CA GLU A 215 -9.52 -21.07 2.47
C GLU A 215 -9.02 -20.20 3.61
N ALA A 216 -9.53 -18.98 3.72
CA ALA A 216 -9.30 -18.09 4.86
C ALA A 216 -10.65 -17.62 5.39
N SER A 217 -10.84 -17.70 6.72
CA SER A 217 -12.03 -17.15 7.34
C SER A 217 -12.05 -15.62 7.13
N PRO A 218 -13.21 -14.99 6.86
CA PRO A 218 -13.32 -13.54 6.92
C PRO A 218 -12.80 -12.97 8.25
N ASP A 219 -12.86 -13.75 9.34
CA ASP A 219 -12.35 -13.37 10.65
C ASP A 219 -10.82 -13.41 10.79
N ASP A 220 -10.11 -13.90 9.78
CA ASP A 220 -8.64 -13.83 9.68
C ASP A 220 -8.19 -12.73 8.69
N ILE A 221 -9.14 -11.99 8.09
CA ILE A 221 -8.90 -10.96 7.07
C ILE A 221 -9.23 -9.56 7.59
N ALA A 222 -8.42 -8.55 7.31
CA ALA A 222 -8.77 -7.15 7.58
C ALA A 222 -8.32 -6.19 6.50
N ALA A 223 -9.07 -5.12 6.29
CA ALA A 223 -8.76 -4.06 5.34
C ALA A 223 -7.66 -3.11 5.86
N CYS A 224 -6.91 -2.49 4.94
CA CYS A 224 -5.96 -1.44 5.23
C CYS A 224 -6.03 -0.32 4.19
N VAL A 225 -5.56 0.88 4.57
CA VAL A 225 -5.60 2.11 3.74
C VAL A 225 -4.47 2.10 2.70
N GLY A 226 -4.51 1.05 1.87
CA GLY A 226 -3.44 0.66 0.97
C GLY A 226 -2.24 0.05 1.70
N THR A 227 -1.55 -0.86 1.03
CA THR A 227 -0.46 -1.63 1.63
C THR A 227 0.77 -0.80 1.98
N LYS A 228 1.04 0.30 1.28
CA LYS A 228 2.17 1.20 1.63
C LYS A 228 2.03 1.80 3.04
N GLU A 229 0.82 2.21 3.44
CA GLU A 229 0.59 2.70 4.81
C GLU A 229 0.88 1.58 5.81
N PHE A 230 0.29 0.41 5.59
CA PHE A 230 0.50 -0.76 6.45
C PHE A 230 1.98 -1.10 6.58
N VAL A 231 2.72 -1.17 5.47
CA VAL A 231 4.16 -1.48 5.45
C VAL A 231 4.95 -0.50 6.32
N VAL A 232 4.67 0.80 6.20
CA VAL A 232 5.41 1.84 6.91
C VAL A 232 5.02 1.92 8.39
N SER A 233 3.75 1.69 8.73
CA SER A 233 3.27 1.78 10.12
C SER A 233 3.50 0.50 10.93
N LEU A 234 3.60 -0.66 10.28
CA LEU A 234 3.71 -1.96 10.94
C LEU A 234 4.82 -2.02 11.99
N PRO A 235 6.08 -1.61 11.72
CA PRO A 235 7.16 -1.73 12.70
C PRO A 235 6.83 -1.02 14.01
N ARG A 236 6.14 0.13 13.95
CA ARG A 236 5.73 0.88 15.14
C ARG A 236 4.72 0.09 15.97
N TYR A 237 3.75 -0.55 15.33
CA TYR A 237 2.74 -1.36 16.03
C TYR A 237 3.33 -2.65 16.58
N MET A 238 4.17 -3.35 15.82
CA MET A 238 4.84 -4.55 16.32
C MET A 238 5.76 -4.24 17.50
N ARG A 239 6.45 -3.10 17.51
CA ARG A 239 7.25 -2.65 18.65
C ARG A 239 6.43 -2.36 19.90
N LEU A 240 5.19 -1.89 19.76
CA LEU A 240 4.29 -1.74 20.91
C LEU A 240 3.89 -3.10 21.50
N ARG A 241 3.77 -4.15 20.66
CA ARG A 241 3.49 -5.52 21.11
C ARG A 241 4.69 -6.17 21.78
N ASN A 242 5.88 -5.93 21.24
CA ASN A 242 7.14 -6.57 21.61
C ASN A 242 8.23 -5.50 21.83
N PRO A 243 8.15 -4.73 22.94
CA PRO A 243 9.06 -3.61 23.19
C PRO A 243 10.53 -4.01 23.39
N GLU A 244 10.79 -5.28 23.69
CA GLU A 244 12.12 -5.88 23.81
C GLU A 244 12.82 -6.11 22.47
N ARG A 245 12.08 -6.09 21.36
CA ARG A 245 12.57 -6.26 20.00
C ARG A 245 12.56 -4.92 19.26
N ASP A 246 13.51 -4.73 18.36
CA ASP A 246 13.72 -3.44 17.71
C ASP A 246 14.25 -3.53 16.28
N THR A 247 14.25 -4.71 15.67
CA THR A 247 14.85 -4.93 14.35
C THR A 247 13.80 -5.31 13.31
N VAL A 248 13.86 -4.72 12.12
CA VAL A 248 13.04 -5.09 10.96
C VAL A 248 13.97 -5.69 9.92
N LEU A 249 13.70 -6.94 9.55
CA LEU A 249 14.43 -7.68 8.52
C LEU A 249 13.70 -7.53 7.18
N TYR A 250 14.42 -7.35 6.08
CA TYR A 250 13.87 -7.25 4.72
C TYR A 250 14.95 -7.59 3.68
N PRO A 251 14.61 -7.94 2.43
CA PRO A 251 15.63 -8.28 1.42
C PRO A 251 16.51 -7.07 1.07
N GLU A 252 17.81 -7.28 0.86
CA GLU A 252 18.78 -6.20 0.58
C GLU A 252 18.55 -5.49 -0.77
N VAL A 253 17.79 -6.11 -1.68
CA VAL A 253 17.28 -5.51 -2.91
C VAL A 253 15.75 -5.56 -2.85
N ALA A 254 15.13 -4.46 -2.43
CA ALA A 254 13.70 -4.45 -2.10
C ALA A 254 13.04 -3.07 -2.23
N TYR A 255 11.73 -3.06 -2.00
CA TYR A 255 10.95 -1.85 -1.89
C TYR A 255 11.46 -0.95 -0.72
N PRO A 256 11.80 0.33 -0.97
CA PRO A 256 12.47 1.16 0.04
C PRO A 256 11.65 1.45 1.30
N SER A 257 10.34 1.26 1.23
CA SER A 257 9.46 1.53 2.38
C SER A 257 9.61 0.53 3.52
N TYR A 258 10.18 -0.67 3.31
CA TYR A 258 10.49 -1.59 4.41
C TYR A 258 11.54 -0.96 5.34
N ALA A 259 12.64 -0.50 4.78
CA ALA A 259 13.70 0.21 5.51
C ALA A 259 13.18 1.51 6.14
N MET A 260 12.43 2.31 5.38
CA MET A 260 11.87 3.58 5.89
C MET A 260 10.86 3.36 7.03
N GLY A 261 10.04 2.30 6.97
CA GLY A 261 9.12 1.94 8.06
C GLY A 261 9.87 1.64 9.36
N ALA A 262 11.01 0.94 9.27
CA ALA A 262 11.87 0.70 10.42
C ALA A 262 12.43 2.02 10.99
N THR A 263 12.97 2.89 10.14
CA THR A 263 13.50 4.21 10.53
C THR A 263 12.43 5.07 11.22
N LEU A 264 11.24 5.18 10.65
CA LEU A 264 10.13 5.96 11.20
C LEU A 264 9.60 5.41 12.53
N ALA A 265 9.79 4.11 12.79
CA ALA A 265 9.47 3.49 14.08
C ALA A 265 10.62 3.57 15.11
N GLY A 266 11.77 4.17 14.74
CA GLY A 266 12.98 4.20 15.54
C GLY A 266 13.61 2.81 15.74
N CYS A 267 13.43 1.92 14.77
CA CYS A 267 13.91 0.54 14.77
C CYS A 267 15.18 0.39 13.92
N ARG A 268 15.97 -0.65 14.19
CA ARG A 268 17.07 -1.10 13.34
C ARG A 268 16.50 -1.62 12.02
N SER A 269 17.07 -1.13 10.92
CA SER A 269 16.76 -1.54 9.55
C SER A 269 17.87 -2.47 9.08
N VAL A 270 17.59 -3.78 8.96
CA VAL A 270 18.61 -4.78 8.63
C VAL A 270 18.28 -5.44 7.28
N PRO A 271 19.04 -5.15 6.22
CA PRO A 271 18.91 -5.83 4.93
C PRO A 271 19.47 -7.26 5.02
N VAL A 272 18.72 -8.21 4.50
CA VAL A 272 19.04 -9.65 4.43
C VAL A 272 19.50 -9.99 3.03
N GLN A 273 20.54 -10.82 2.92
CA GLN A 273 21.14 -11.16 1.64
C GLN A 273 20.12 -11.81 0.68
N VAL A 274 20.34 -11.61 -0.62
CA VAL A 274 19.58 -12.29 -1.67
C VAL A 274 20.48 -13.17 -2.55
N ASP A 275 19.90 -14.23 -3.10
CA ASP A 275 20.57 -15.13 -4.03
C ASP A 275 20.73 -14.51 -5.44
N GLN A 276 21.20 -15.31 -6.41
CA GLN A 276 21.37 -14.86 -7.80
C GLN A 276 20.06 -14.64 -8.56
N ARG A 277 18.94 -15.18 -8.04
CA ARG A 277 17.58 -15.01 -8.54
C ARG A 277 16.80 -13.93 -7.78
N TRP A 278 17.49 -13.17 -6.91
CA TRP A 278 16.93 -12.10 -6.09
C TRP A 278 15.90 -12.57 -5.07
N ARG A 279 16.05 -13.80 -4.59
CA ARG A 279 15.25 -14.38 -3.51
C ARG A 279 15.97 -14.19 -2.19
N ILE A 280 15.22 -13.95 -1.12
CA ILE A 280 15.81 -13.78 0.21
C ILE A 280 16.48 -15.06 0.71
N ASP A 281 17.71 -14.93 1.22
CA ASP A 281 18.44 -16.00 1.88
C ASP A 281 18.23 -15.89 3.40
N VAL A 282 17.24 -16.61 3.93
CA VAL A 282 16.93 -16.59 5.36
C VAL A 282 18.02 -17.26 6.22
N ALA A 283 18.87 -18.10 5.63
CA ALA A 283 19.99 -18.72 6.34
C ALA A 283 21.13 -17.70 6.60
N ALA A 284 21.17 -16.59 5.87
CA ALA A 284 22.12 -15.51 6.08
C ALA A 284 21.76 -14.59 7.25
N ILE A 285 20.58 -14.75 7.87
CA ILE A 285 20.16 -13.92 9.01
C ILE A 285 20.94 -14.35 10.25
N SER A 286 21.61 -13.39 10.89
CA SER A 286 22.37 -13.66 12.12
C SER A 286 21.44 -14.00 13.30
N GLU A 287 21.89 -14.87 14.21
CA GLU A 287 21.17 -15.17 15.46
C GLU A 287 20.87 -13.91 16.28
N GLN A 288 21.80 -12.94 16.28
CA GLN A 288 21.64 -11.67 16.97
C GLN A 288 20.50 -10.83 16.38
N ASP A 289 20.39 -10.79 15.06
CA ASP A 289 19.33 -10.04 14.39
C ASP A 289 17.99 -10.78 14.48
N ALA A 290 17.98 -12.11 14.36
CA ALA A 290 16.80 -12.94 14.57
C ALA A 290 16.21 -12.75 15.98
N ALA A 291 17.05 -12.77 17.02
CA ALA A 291 16.62 -12.57 18.41
C ALA A 291 15.99 -11.18 18.66
N ARG A 292 16.37 -10.16 17.87
CA ARG A 292 15.87 -8.79 17.98
C ARG A 292 14.76 -8.46 16.98
N ALA A 293 14.42 -9.38 16.09
CA ALA A 293 13.52 -9.14 14.98
C ALA A 293 12.07 -9.01 15.46
N LEU A 294 11.48 -7.85 15.19
CA LEU A 294 10.05 -7.57 15.31
C LEU A 294 9.26 -8.26 14.21
N CYS A 295 9.83 -8.28 13.00
CA CYS A 295 9.26 -8.94 11.85
C CYS A 295 10.31 -9.16 10.76
N LEU A 296 10.00 -10.09 9.86
CA LEU A 296 10.64 -10.27 8.57
C LEU A 296 9.66 -9.88 7.45
N TRP A 297 10.08 -8.97 6.57
CA TRP A 297 9.41 -8.73 5.30
C TRP A 297 9.94 -9.67 4.23
N VAL A 298 9.02 -10.23 3.44
CA VAL A 298 9.30 -10.81 2.13
C VAL A 298 8.36 -10.20 1.09
N ASN A 299 8.76 -10.19 -0.18
CA ASN A 299 7.94 -9.64 -1.24
C ASN A 299 8.02 -10.56 -2.46
N THR A 300 6.92 -11.24 -2.76
CA THR A 300 6.85 -12.21 -3.85
C THR A 300 5.55 -12.05 -4.64
N PRO A 301 5.62 -11.85 -5.97
CA PRO A 301 6.81 -11.50 -6.74
C PRO A 301 7.51 -10.22 -6.27
N GLY A 302 8.85 -10.25 -6.30
CA GLY A 302 9.71 -9.22 -5.74
C GLY A 302 9.79 -7.94 -6.59
N ASN A 303 9.63 -6.79 -5.95
CA ASN A 303 9.97 -5.48 -6.47
C ASN A 303 11.31 -5.04 -5.85
N PRO A 304 12.38 -4.86 -6.65
CA PRO A 304 12.36 -4.51 -8.09
C PRO A 304 12.65 -5.66 -9.08
N ALA A 305 13.14 -6.80 -8.61
CA ALA A 305 13.87 -7.74 -9.47
C ALA A 305 13.05 -8.92 -10.04
N GLY A 306 11.80 -9.07 -9.58
CA GLY A 306 10.86 -10.05 -10.08
C GLY A 306 11.07 -11.49 -9.60
N GLY A 307 11.94 -11.71 -8.61
CA GLY A 307 12.19 -13.02 -8.01
C GLY A 307 10.98 -13.57 -7.23
N LEU A 308 10.90 -14.90 -7.13
CA LEU A 308 9.88 -15.61 -6.35
C LEU A 308 10.50 -16.33 -5.15
N ASP A 309 10.27 -15.83 -3.94
CA ASP A 309 10.76 -16.44 -2.69
C ASP A 309 10.13 -17.82 -2.43
N ASP A 310 10.86 -18.72 -1.75
CA ASP A 310 10.28 -19.94 -1.18
C ASP A 310 9.53 -19.61 0.12
N LEU A 311 8.24 -19.29 -0.02
CA LEU A 311 7.39 -18.91 1.10
C LEU A 311 7.24 -20.00 2.17
N ALA A 312 7.42 -21.29 1.82
CA ALA A 312 7.34 -22.37 2.80
C ALA A 312 8.59 -22.41 3.66
N GLU A 313 9.77 -22.19 3.07
CA GLU A 313 11.02 -22.03 3.80
C GLU A 313 10.99 -20.81 4.72
N VAL A 314 10.58 -19.65 4.20
CA VAL A 314 10.50 -18.41 4.98
C VAL A 314 9.54 -18.57 6.17
N ALA A 315 8.36 -19.18 5.96
CA ALA A 315 7.40 -19.42 7.04
C ALA A 315 7.97 -20.39 8.11
N ARG A 316 8.69 -21.44 7.71
CA ARG A 316 9.38 -22.34 8.65
C ARG A 316 10.44 -21.58 9.45
N TRP A 317 11.25 -20.76 8.80
CA TRP A 317 12.27 -19.96 9.45
C TRP A 317 11.64 -19.00 10.48
N GLY A 318 10.58 -18.28 10.10
CA GLY A 318 9.89 -17.35 11.00
C GLY A 318 9.37 -18.04 12.26
N ARG A 319 8.70 -19.19 12.11
CA ARG A 319 8.22 -19.98 13.26
C ARG A 319 9.36 -20.50 14.14
N ALA A 320 10.44 -20.99 13.54
CA ALA A 320 11.59 -21.51 14.29
C ALA A 320 12.25 -20.46 15.19
N HIS A 321 12.22 -19.18 14.80
CA HIS A 321 12.81 -18.07 15.57
C HIS A 321 11.77 -17.24 16.35
N GLY A 322 10.49 -17.62 16.28
CA GLY A 322 9.40 -16.81 16.84
C GLY A 322 9.37 -15.40 16.25
N VAL A 323 9.65 -15.24 14.97
CA VAL A 323 9.66 -13.97 14.23
C VAL A 323 8.48 -13.96 13.26
N PRO A 324 7.50 -13.07 13.43
CA PRO A 324 6.41 -12.89 12.48
C PRO A 324 6.89 -12.56 11.07
N VAL A 325 6.38 -13.28 10.06
CA VAL A 325 6.69 -13.01 8.65
C VAL A 325 5.53 -12.26 8.00
N PHE A 326 5.83 -11.13 7.39
CA PHE A 326 4.89 -10.35 6.59
C PHE A 326 5.25 -10.48 5.12
N SER A 327 4.37 -11.11 4.35
CA SER A 327 4.54 -11.35 2.92
C SER A 327 3.77 -10.28 2.13
N ASP A 328 4.50 -9.38 1.47
CA ASP A 328 3.92 -8.43 0.53
C ASP A 328 3.68 -9.11 -0.82
N GLU A 329 2.41 -9.39 -1.11
CA GLU A 329 1.97 -10.16 -2.28
C GLU A 329 1.15 -9.29 -3.25
N CYS A 330 1.46 -7.97 -3.28
CA CYS A 330 0.77 -7.02 -4.17
C CYS A 330 0.87 -7.36 -5.67
N TYR A 331 1.84 -8.19 -6.06
CA TYR A 331 2.09 -8.58 -7.45
C TYR A 331 1.67 -10.03 -7.77
N VAL A 332 1.01 -10.75 -6.85
CA VAL A 332 0.74 -12.19 -6.98
C VAL A 332 0.06 -12.58 -8.30
N GLU A 333 -0.87 -11.75 -8.78
CA GLU A 333 -1.61 -11.94 -10.05
C GLU A 333 -0.72 -11.83 -11.30
N PHE A 334 0.49 -11.27 -11.17
CA PHE A 334 1.46 -11.08 -12.24
C PHE A 334 2.64 -12.03 -12.08
N THR A 335 2.36 -13.31 -11.84
CA THR A 335 3.38 -14.37 -11.82
C THR A 335 3.42 -15.05 -13.19
N TRP A 336 4.61 -15.34 -13.71
CA TRP A 336 4.82 -15.81 -15.08
C TRP A 336 5.33 -17.24 -15.17
N VAL A 337 5.96 -17.73 -14.10
CA VAL A 337 6.54 -19.07 -14.02
C VAL A 337 6.14 -19.77 -12.72
N GLY A 338 6.18 -21.09 -12.72
CA GLY A 338 5.89 -21.93 -11.55
C GLY A 338 4.71 -22.87 -11.76
N PRO A 339 4.47 -23.80 -10.82
CA PRO A 339 3.42 -24.81 -10.96
C PRO A 339 2.02 -24.18 -11.07
N GLY A 340 1.24 -24.58 -12.08
CA GLY A 340 -0.14 -24.10 -12.30
C GLY A 340 -0.26 -22.67 -12.85
N VAL A 341 0.85 -21.93 -12.99
CA VAL A 341 0.83 -20.56 -13.51
C VAL A 341 0.41 -20.56 -14.98
N GLY A 342 -0.65 -19.83 -15.30
CA GLY A 342 -1.20 -19.74 -16.65
C GLY A 342 -2.22 -20.85 -16.99
N GLU A 343 -2.27 -21.94 -16.23
CA GLU A 343 -3.37 -22.90 -16.30
C GLU A 343 -4.61 -22.29 -15.67
N LEU A 344 -5.73 -22.20 -16.42
CA LEU A 344 -6.96 -21.51 -15.99
C LEU A 344 -6.72 -20.06 -15.50
N GLY A 345 -5.62 -19.45 -15.93
CA GLY A 345 -5.20 -18.12 -15.51
C GLY A 345 -4.81 -18.01 -14.04
N LEU A 346 -4.45 -19.10 -13.34
CA LEU A 346 -4.07 -19.05 -11.93
C LEU A 346 -2.75 -18.26 -11.70
N PRO A 347 -2.67 -17.47 -10.61
CA PRO A 347 -1.53 -16.65 -10.22
C PRO A 347 -0.45 -17.44 -9.45
N GLY A 348 0.52 -16.73 -8.84
CA GLY A 348 1.54 -17.31 -7.97
C GLY A 348 1.03 -17.78 -6.61
N GLY A 349 1.93 -18.31 -5.77
CA GLY A 349 1.63 -18.78 -4.42
C GLY A 349 1.48 -17.66 -3.38
N THR A 350 0.92 -18.01 -2.21
CA THR A 350 0.76 -17.12 -1.05
C THR A 350 1.31 -17.79 0.21
N ILE A 351 1.85 -17.01 1.15
CA ILE A 351 2.52 -17.55 2.35
C ILE A 351 1.56 -18.31 3.25
N VAL A 352 0.28 -17.94 3.25
CA VAL A 352 -0.75 -18.59 4.07
C VAL A 352 -1.07 -20.03 3.63
N ARG A 353 -0.57 -20.48 2.47
CA ARG A 353 -0.57 -21.92 2.11
C ARG A 353 0.25 -22.76 3.09
N SER A 354 1.19 -22.13 3.80
CA SER A 354 2.03 -22.75 4.82
C SER A 354 1.41 -22.73 6.23
N GLY A 355 0.09 -22.49 6.31
CA GLY A 355 -0.65 -22.25 7.55
C GLY A 355 -0.69 -20.75 7.91
N LEU A 356 -1.57 -20.39 8.85
CA LEU A 356 -1.71 -19.01 9.33
C LEU A 356 -0.73 -18.65 10.45
N ASP A 357 -0.25 -19.64 11.21
CA ASP A 357 0.62 -19.43 12.37
C ASP A 357 1.91 -18.67 12.03
N GLY A 358 2.10 -17.53 12.68
CA GLY A 358 3.28 -16.67 12.58
C GLY A 358 3.44 -15.91 11.26
N VAL A 359 2.45 -15.94 10.36
CA VAL A 359 2.55 -15.30 9.02
C VAL A 359 1.37 -14.39 8.71
N VAL A 360 1.61 -13.35 7.92
CA VAL A 360 0.58 -12.44 7.41
C VAL A 360 0.86 -12.11 5.94
N ALA A 361 -0.07 -12.40 5.04
CA ALA A 361 -0.04 -11.98 3.64
C ALA A 361 -0.73 -10.62 3.46
N LEU A 362 -0.15 -9.76 2.62
CA LEU A 362 -0.72 -8.47 2.22
C LEU A 362 -1.09 -8.49 0.75
N HIS A 363 -2.31 -8.04 0.44
CA HIS A 363 -2.80 -7.92 -0.93
C HIS A 363 -3.30 -6.51 -1.21
N SER A 364 -3.19 -6.07 -2.47
CA SER A 364 -3.64 -4.75 -2.90
C SER A 364 -4.35 -4.78 -4.24
N LEU A 365 -5.40 -3.96 -4.36
CA LEU A 365 -6.05 -3.68 -5.63
C LEU A 365 -5.28 -2.67 -6.50
N SER A 366 -4.19 -2.11 -5.96
CA SER A 366 -3.40 -1.10 -6.68
C SER A 366 -2.89 -1.61 -8.02
N LYS A 367 -2.45 -2.88 -8.08
CA LYS A 367 -1.80 -3.44 -9.26
C LYS A 367 -2.73 -4.34 -10.04
N ARG A 368 -3.38 -5.28 -9.34
CA ARG A 368 -4.39 -6.22 -9.85
C ARG A 368 -5.53 -5.54 -10.62
N SER A 369 -6.01 -4.41 -10.12
CA SER A 369 -7.25 -3.78 -10.59
C SER A 369 -7.06 -2.33 -11.01
N ASN A 370 -5.83 -1.92 -11.33
CA ASN A 370 -5.47 -0.54 -11.67
C ASN A 370 -6.05 0.52 -10.70
N PHE A 371 -6.26 0.16 -9.43
CA PHE A 371 -6.99 0.98 -8.47
C PHE A 371 -6.06 1.58 -7.40
N ALA A 372 -4.88 2.01 -7.83
CA ALA A 372 -3.85 2.54 -6.93
C ALA A 372 -4.32 3.79 -6.16
N GLY A 373 -5.06 4.68 -6.83
CA GLY A 373 -5.65 5.88 -6.21
C GLY A 373 -6.74 5.57 -5.17
N GLY A 374 -7.36 4.39 -5.22
CA GLY A 374 -8.39 3.97 -4.28
C GLY A 374 -7.88 3.69 -2.87
N ARG A 375 -6.57 3.50 -2.70
CA ARG A 375 -5.92 3.22 -1.41
C ARG A 375 -6.59 2.05 -0.66
N PHE A 376 -6.84 0.95 -1.37
CA PHE A 376 -7.37 -0.29 -0.80
C PHE A 376 -6.30 -1.39 -0.77
N GLY A 377 -6.21 -2.05 0.38
CA GLY A 377 -5.55 -3.33 0.54
C GLY A 377 -6.23 -4.14 1.63
N PHE A 378 -5.81 -5.39 1.80
CA PHE A 378 -6.18 -6.21 2.93
C PHE A 378 -5.00 -7.07 3.35
N TYR A 379 -5.06 -7.57 4.57
CA TYR A 379 -4.10 -8.51 5.12
C TYR A 379 -4.83 -9.70 5.74
N VAL A 380 -4.19 -10.87 5.70
CA VAL A 380 -4.73 -12.16 6.12
C VAL A 380 -3.62 -13.01 6.73
N GLY A 381 -3.88 -13.72 7.80
CA GLY A 381 -2.82 -14.47 8.47
C GLY A 381 -3.17 -14.92 9.87
N ASP A 382 -2.12 -15.03 10.69
CA ASP A 382 -2.18 -15.41 12.10
C ASP A 382 -3.31 -14.67 12.85
N PRO A 383 -4.28 -15.39 13.43
CA PRO A 383 -5.44 -14.78 14.08
C PRO A 383 -5.07 -13.81 15.20
N GLU A 384 -3.99 -14.07 15.95
CA GLU A 384 -3.56 -13.19 17.04
C GLU A 384 -2.90 -11.92 16.53
N ILE A 385 -2.01 -12.04 15.54
CA ILE A 385 -1.37 -10.88 14.89
C ILE A 385 -2.45 -10.02 14.23
N VAL A 386 -3.34 -10.64 13.46
CA VAL A 386 -4.41 -9.95 12.75
C VAL A 386 -5.34 -9.23 13.74
N ARG A 387 -5.78 -9.90 14.81
CA ARG A 387 -6.59 -9.29 15.87
C ARG A 387 -5.87 -8.11 16.54
N TYR A 388 -4.60 -8.27 16.89
CA TYR A 388 -3.82 -7.19 17.50
C TYR A 388 -3.74 -5.96 16.58
N LEU A 389 -3.40 -6.17 15.31
CA LEU A 389 -3.28 -5.09 14.34
C LEU A 389 -4.62 -4.40 14.09
N ARG A 390 -5.74 -5.14 14.04
CA ARG A 390 -7.08 -4.55 13.93
C ARG A 390 -7.38 -3.57 15.05
N GLU A 391 -7.13 -3.97 16.31
CA GLU A 391 -7.44 -3.11 17.45
C GLU A 391 -6.54 -1.87 17.50
N VAL A 392 -5.23 -2.03 17.28
CA VAL A 392 -4.31 -0.88 17.26
C VAL A 392 -4.65 0.10 16.12
N ARG A 393 -4.97 -0.42 14.93
CA ARG A 393 -5.30 0.40 13.76
C ARG A 393 -6.65 1.09 13.90
N LYS A 394 -7.60 0.50 14.64
CA LYS A 394 -8.85 1.14 15.04
C LYS A 394 -8.59 2.37 15.91
N HIS A 395 -7.70 2.28 16.90
CA HIS A 395 -7.29 3.44 17.70
C HIS A 395 -6.54 4.50 16.87
N ALA A 396 -5.82 4.09 15.82
CA ALA A 396 -5.12 4.99 14.91
C ALA A 396 -6.03 5.68 13.88
N GLY A 397 -7.33 5.36 13.84
CA GLY A 397 -8.27 5.94 12.87
C GLY A 397 -8.05 5.46 11.43
N LEU A 398 -7.38 4.33 11.22
CA LEU A 398 -7.08 3.80 9.90
C LEU A 398 -8.30 3.04 9.34
N MET A 399 -9.17 3.79 8.67
CA MET A 399 -10.46 3.31 8.18
C MET A 399 -10.52 3.48 6.66
N VAL A 400 -10.79 2.39 5.94
CA VAL A 400 -10.97 2.47 4.48
C VAL A 400 -12.35 3.03 4.17
N PRO A 401 -12.48 4.09 3.33
CA PRO A 401 -13.77 4.67 3.00
C PRO A 401 -14.77 3.64 2.47
N ALA A 402 -16.02 3.70 2.93
CA ALA A 402 -17.07 2.78 2.51
C ALA A 402 -17.28 2.71 0.97
N PRO A 403 -17.21 3.81 0.20
CA PRO A 403 -17.27 3.75 -1.27
C PRO A 403 -16.15 2.92 -1.89
N VAL A 404 -14.93 3.08 -1.36
CA VAL A 404 -13.74 2.34 -1.80
C VAL A 404 -13.91 0.85 -1.50
N GLN A 405 -14.50 0.50 -0.35
CA GLN A 405 -14.77 -0.88 0.03
C GLN A 405 -15.81 -1.55 -0.89
N ARG A 406 -16.89 -0.85 -1.27
CA ARG A 406 -17.85 -1.35 -2.26
C ARG A 406 -17.18 -1.59 -3.62
N ALA A 407 -16.34 -0.65 -4.05
CA ALA A 407 -15.56 -0.80 -5.27
C ALA A 407 -14.55 -1.96 -5.18
N ALA A 408 -14.01 -2.22 -3.99
CA ALA A 408 -13.13 -3.36 -3.73
C ALA A 408 -13.86 -4.70 -3.83
N VAL A 409 -15.10 -4.81 -3.33
CA VAL A 409 -15.94 -6.01 -3.53
C VAL A 409 -16.14 -6.27 -5.02
N ALA A 410 -16.55 -5.26 -5.78
CA ALA A 410 -16.73 -5.39 -7.23
C ALA A 410 -15.43 -5.78 -7.96
N ALA A 411 -14.28 -5.27 -7.51
CA ALA A 411 -12.99 -5.67 -8.05
C ALA A 411 -12.63 -7.11 -7.71
N LEU A 412 -12.83 -7.55 -6.46
CA LEU A 412 -12.43 -8.87 -5.97
C LEU A 412 -13.32 -9.99 -6.52
N ASP A 413 -14.59 -9.70 -6.85
CA ASP A 413 -15.51 -10.67 -7.45
C ASP A 413 -15.41 -10.77 -8.98
N ASP A 414 -14.66 -9.89 -9.65
CA ASP A 414 -14.36 -9.96 -11.09
C ASP A 414 -12.91 -10.38 -11.33
N ASP A 415 -12.71 -11.43 -12.12
CA ASP A 415 -11.39 -11.91 -12.51
C ASP A 415 -11.09 -11.65 -14.01
N ALA A 416 -12.08 -11.24 -14.81
CA ALA A 416 -11.89 -11.01 -16.24
C ALA A 416 -10.94 -9.81 -16.49
N HIS A 417 -11.09 -8.73 -15.72
CA HIS A 417 -10.23 -7.55 -15.87
C HIS A 417 -8.77 -7.86 -15.51
N VAL A 418 -8.51 -8.74 -14.54
CA VAL A 418 -7.12 -9.05 -14.14
C VAL A 418 -6.45 -9.93 -15.18
N LEU A 419 -7.18 -10.86 -15.79
CA LEU A 419 -6.66 -11.66 -16.90
C LEU A 419 -6.27 -10.78 -18.09
N GLU A 420 -7.13 -9.83 -18.48
CA GLU A 420 -6.84 -8.85 -19.54
C GLU A 420 -5.62 -7.99 -19.18
N GLN A 421 -5.55 -7.52 -17.93
CA GLN A 421 -4.41 -6.71 -17.48
C GLN A 421 -3.10 -7.52 -17.45
N ARG A 422 -3.16 -8.81 -17.12
CA ARG A 422 -2.02 -9.72 -17.13
C ARG A 422 -1.46 -9.87 -18.55
N ASP A 423 -2.33 -10.01 -19.54
CA ASP A 423 -1.91 -10.10 -20.94
C ASP A 423 -1.28 -8.80 -21.43
N ARG A 424 -1.84 -7.64 -21.06
CA ARG A 424 -1.23 -6.32 -21.33
C ARG A 424 0.18 -6.21 -20.76
N TYR A 425 0.36 -6.55 -19.47
CA TYR A 425 1.69 -6.50 -18.85
C TYR A 425 2.67 -7.46 -19.52
N ARG A 426 2.24 -8.65 -19.92
CA ARG A 426 3.10 -9.60 -20.64
C ARG A 426 3.55 -9.07 -22.00
N GLN A 427 2.64 -8.46 -22.75
CA GLN A 427 2.96 -7.83 -24.03
C GLN A 427 3.95 -6.66 -23.84
N ARG A 428 3.70 -5.78 -22.87
CA ARG A 428 4.59 -4.65 -22.55
C ARG A 428 5.97 -5.10 -22.10
N LEU A 429 6.05 -6.13 -21.24
CA LEU A 429 7.32 -6.71 -20.81
C LEU A 429 8.11 -7.27 -22.00
N SER A 430 7.44 -7.99 -22.91
CA SER A 430 8.07 -8.57 -24.10
C SER A 430 8.57 -7.47 -25.03
N ARG A 431 7.75 -6.45 -25.29
CA ARG A 431 8.11 -5.30 -26.11
C ARG A 431 9.28 -4.51 -25.53
N LEU A 432 9.27 -4.26 -24.23
CA LEU A 432 10.40 -3.62 -23.55
C LEU A 432 11.66 -4.48 -23.67
N ALA A 433 11.59 -5.79 -23.47
CA ALA A 433 12.75 -6.67 -23.61
C ALA A 433 13.36 -6.59 -25.03
N GLU A 434 12.53 -6.58 -26.07
CA GLU A 434 12.98 -6.37 -27.46
C GLU A 434 13.69 -5.02 -27.64
N ILE A 435 13.10 -3.94 -27.13
CA ILE A 435 13.68 -2.59 -27.19
C ILE A 435 15.04 -2.56 -26.49
N LEU A 436 15.15 -3.17 -25.31
CA LEU A 436 16.40 -3.23 -24.55
C LEU A 436 17.48 -4.04 -25.28
N VAL A 437 17.11 -5.16 -25.89
CA VAL A 437 18.03 -5.96 -26.71
C VAL A 437 18.52 -5.14 -27.92
N ALA A 438 17.65 -4.37 -28.57
CA ALA A 438 18.03 -3.46 -29.65
C ALA A 438 18.97 -2.33 -29.18
N MET A 439 18.90 -1.93 -27.90
CA MET A 439 19.85 -1.02 -27.26
C MET A 439 21.18 -1.69 -26.85
N GLY A 440 21.36 -2.99 -27.13
CA GLY A 440 22.53 -3.77 -26.71
C GLY A 440 22.51 -4.15 -25.22
N ILE A 441 21.34 -4.13 -24.58
CA ILE A 441 21.15 -4.45 -23.16
C ILE A 441 20.42 -5.79 -23.07
N PRO A 442 21.08 -6.88 -22.60
CA PRO A 442 20.39 -8.14 -22.37
C PRO A 442 19.24 -7.96 -21.37
N ALA A 443 18.06 -8.42 -21.75
CA ALA A 443 16.86 -8.35 -20.93
C ALA A 443 16.07 -9.66 -21.02
N SER A 444 15.75 -10.23 -19.87
CA SER A 444 14.89 -11.41 -19.75
C SER A 444 13.60 -11.03 -19.02
N LEU A 445 12.51 -11.74 -19.33
CA LEU A 445 11.28 -11.60 -18.57
C LEU A 445 11.51 -12.01 -17.11
N PRO A 446 10.86 -11.33 -16.14
CA PRO A 446 10.96 -11.68 -14.73
C PRO A 446 10.18 -12.97 -14.44
N GLU A 447 10.41 -13.57 -13.28
CA GLU A 447 9.59 -14.69 -12.79
C GLU A 447 8.19 -14.21 -12.38
N GLY A 448 8.09 -12.99 -11.84
CA GLY A 448 6.84 -12.30 -11.58
C GLY A 448 6.99 -10.77 -11.48
N GLY A 449 5.87 -10.07 -11.33
CA GLY A 449 5.79 -8.61 -11.40
C GLY A 449 5.79 -8.09 -12.83
N PHE A 450 5.88 -6.77 -12.99
CA PHE A 450 5.90 -6.10 -14.29
C PHE A 450 7.10 -5.15 -14.43
N TYR A 451 8.23 -5.59 -13.88
CA TYR A 451 9.51 -4.86 -13.94
C TYR A 451 10.53 -5.69 -14.70
N LEU A 452 11.26 -5.08 -15.63
CA LEU A 452 12.53 -5.61 -16.10
C LEU A 452 13.64 -5.09 -15.19
N TRP A 453 14.48 -5.99 -14.71
CA TRP A 453 15.62 -5.68 -13.86
C TRP A 453 16.90 -5.98 -14.63
N VAL A 454 17.47 -4.94 -15.24
CA VAL A 454 18.55 -5.08 -16.21
C VAL A 454 19.86 -4.54 -15.67
N ARG A 455 20.94 -5.28 -15.92
CA ARG A 455 22.28 -4.90 -15.52
C ARG A 455 22.81 -3.82 -16.46
N ALA A 456 23.41 -2.78 -15.89
CA ALA A 456 24.12 -1.76 -16.66
C ALA A 456 25.38 -2.37 -17.32
N PRO A 457 25.56 -2.26 -18.65
CA PRO A 457 26.75 -2.80 -19.35
C PRO A 457 28.08 -2.28 -18.81
N ASP A 458 28.11 -1.00 -18.40
CA ASP A 458 29.23 -0.29 -17.78
C ASP A 458 29.29 -0.45 -16.26
N GLY A 459 28.33 -1.18 -15.67
CA GLY A 459 28.28 -1.44 -14.24
C GLY A 459 27.76 -0.29 -13.38
N ASP A 460 27.23 0.79 -13.97
CA ASP A 460 26.61 1.91 -13.25
C ASP A 460 25.15 2.13 -13.70
N GLY A 461 24.21 1.90 -12.79
CA GLY A 461 22.78 2.08 -13.02
C GLY A 461 22.38 3.52 -13.31
N TRP A 462 23.09 4.52 -12.76
CA TRP A 462 22.81 5.94 -13.04
C TRP A 462 23.22 6.33 -14.45
N SER A 463 24.42 5.91 -14.87
CA SER A 463 24.88 6.08 -16.26
C SER A 463 23.93 5.42 -17.26
N LEU A 464 23.44 4.20 -16.96
CA LEU A 464 22.43 3.57 -17.80
C LEU A 464 21.12 4.37 -17.82
N ALA A 465 20.59 4.79 -16.67
CA ALA A 465 19.36 5.58 -16.61
C ALA A 465 19.45 6.91 -17.38
N ARG A 466 20.62 7.56 -17.34
CA ARG A 466 20.93 8.73 -18.18
C ARG A 466 20.87 8.40 -19.67
N ARG A 467 21.43 7.26 -20.12
CA ARG A 467 21.33 6.83 -21.52
C ARG A 467 19.89 6.62 -21.99
N PHE A 468 18.99 6.11 -21.13
CA PHE A 468 17.57 6.02 -21.46
C PHE A 468 16.95 7.41 -21.68
N ALA A 469 17.25 8.36 -20.80
CA ALA A 469 16.76 9.71 -20.92
C ALA A 469 17.27 10.41 -22.19
N GLU A 470 18.57 10.28 -22.51
CA GLU A 470 19.24 10.95 -23.63
C GLU A 470 18.92 10.35 -25.00
N ARG A 471 18.77 9.02 -25.10
CA ARG A 471 18.62 8.34 -26.40
C ARG A 471 17.18 7.97 -26.71
N ALA A 472 16.38 7.67 -25.69
CA ALA A 472 15.03 7.15 -25.87
C ALA A 472 13.93 8.09 -25.32
N GLY A 473 14.31 9.19 -24.67
CA GLY A 473 13.38 10.07 -23.95
C GLY A 473 12.57 9.31 -22.88
N ALA A 474 13.20 8.31 -22.25
CA ALA A 474 12.56 7.44 -21.27
C ALA A 474 13.12 7.68 -19.87
N LEU A 475 12.24 7.73 -18.87
CA LEU A 475 12.60 7.82 -17.46
C LEU A 475 12.54 6.44 -16.83
N VAL A 476 13.62 5.98 -16.20
CA VAL A 476 13.75 4.67 -15.55
C VAL A 476 14.30 4.84 -14.14
N SER A 477 14.28 3.79 -13.31
CA SER A 477 14.78 3.87 -11.93
C SER A 477 16.14 3.19 -11.77
N PRO A 478 17.21 3.92 -11.42
CA PRO A 478 18.48 3.33 -11.00
C PRO A 478 18.29 2.37 -9.84
N GLY A 479 18.97 1.23 -9.90
CA GLY A 479 18.76 0.14 -8.95
C GLY A 479 19.27 0.43 -7.54
N GLU A 480 20.18 1.40 -7.38
CA GLU A 480 20.62 1.92 -6.06
C GLU A 480 19.44 2.38 -5.20
N LEU A 481 18.37 2.88 -5.82
CA LEU A 481 17.16 3.29 -5.11
C LEU A 481 16.46 2.14 -4.37
N TYR A 482 16.80 0.88 -4.67
CA TYR A 482 16.23 -0.33 -4.06
C TYR A 482 17.24 -1.09 -3.18
N GLY A 483 18.44 -0.54 -2.97
CA GLY A 483 19.50 -1.16 -2.21
C GLY A 483 20.87 -1.07 -2.89
N THR A 484 21.94 -1.11 -2.11
CA THR A 484 23.32 -0.92 -2.59
C THR A 484 23.73 -2.00 -3.60
N ARG A 485 23.29 -3.25 -3.42
CA ARG A 485 23.52 -4.35 -4.37
C ARG A 485 22.82 -4.12 -5.72
N GLY A 486 21.79 -3.29 -5.75
CA GLY A 486 21.12 -2.85 -6.97
C GLY A 486 21.85 -1.76 -7.77
N ALA A 487 22.94 -1.17 -7.26
CA ALA A 487 23.60 -0.02 -7.90
C ALA A 487 24.05 -0.27 -9.36
N ARG A 488 24.31 -1.53 -9.74
CA ARG A 488 24.72 -1.92 -11.10
C ARG A 488 23.53 -2.24 -12.02
N TYR A 489 22.30 -1.97 -11.59
CA TYR A 489 21.09 -2.35 -12.29
C TYR A 489 20.17 -1.14 -12.50
N VAL A 490 19.17 -1.32 -13.38
CA VAL A 490 18.08 -0.39 -13.60
C VAL A 490 16.78 -1.18 -13.60
N ARG A 491 15.76 -0.66 -12.90
CA ARG A 491 14.39 -1.13 -12.97
C ARG A 491 13.63 -0.37 -14.07
N VAL A 492 13.03 -1.11 -14.98
CA VAL A 492 12.17 -0.58 -16.06
C VAL A 492 10.75 -1.09 -15.84
N ALA A 493 9.80 -0.21 -15.54
CA ALA A 493 8.41 -0.59 -15.29
C ALA A 493 7.61 -0.70 -16.59
N ALA A 494 6.96 -1.86 -16.81
CA ALA A 494 6.12 -2.14 -17.97
C ALA A 494 4.71 -1.51 -17.85
N VAL A 495 4.64 -0.24 -17.47
CA VAL A 495 3.39 0.48 -17.20
C VAL A 495 2.98 1.44 -18.31
N ALA A 496 3.91 1.89 -19.15
CA ALA A 496 3.56 2.71 -20.31
C ALA A 496 2.77 1.87 -21.33
N ASP A 497 1.85 2.52 -22.06
CA ASP A 497 1.09 1.85 -23.10
C ASP A 497 1.97 1.50 -24.32
N MET A 498 1.43 0.68 -25.24
CA MET A 498 2.19 0.23 -26.41
C MET A 498 2.62 1.39 -27.30
N ALA A 499 1.81 2.44 -27.43
CA ALA A 499 2.14 3.61 -28.25
C ALA A 499 3.37 4.36 -27.69
N ALA A 500 3.47 4.51 -26.36
CA ALA A 500 4.62 5.10 -25.71
C ALA A 500 5.88 4.22 -25.83
N LEU A 501 5.73 2.89 -25.77
CA LEU A 501 6.83 1.96 -26.00
C LEU A 501 7.32 1.97 -27.47
N ASP A 502 6.40 2.08 -28.42
CA ASP A 502 6.74 2.17 -29.83
C ASP A 502 7.39 3.51 -30.17
N LEU A 503 6.93 4.61 -29.59
CA LEU A 503 7.60 5.91 -29.65
C LEU A 503 9.03 5.84 -29.12
N MET A 504 9.24 5.13 -28.00
CA MET A 504 10.57 4.89 -27.44
C MET A 504 11.46 4.11 -28.45
N ALA A 505 10.91 3.07 -29.08
CA ALA A 505 11.61 2.29 -30.09
C ALA A 505 11.96 3.10 -31.35
N GLU A 506 11.04 3.93 -31.83
CA GLU A 506 11.24 4.82 -32.99
C GLU A 506 12.38 5.82 -32.75
N ARG A 507 12.47 6.40 -31.55
CA ARG A 507 13.54 7.34 -31.16
C ARG A 507 14.93 6.71 -31.23
N LEU A 508 15.03 5.42 -30.95
CA LEU A 508 16.30 4.67 -31.01
C LEU A 508 16.72 4.40 -32.47
N GLY A 509 15.80 4.50 -33.43
CA GLY A 509 16.03 4.22 -34.84
C GLY A 509 16.26 2.72 -35.13
N PRO A 510 16.42 2.33 -36.41
CA PRO A 510 16.93 1.00 -36.74
C PRO A 510 18.30 0.81 -36.08
N ALA A 511 18.55 -0.38 -35.52
CA ALA A 511 19.77 -0.71 -34.78
C ALA A 511 21.02 -0.27 -35.56
N THR A 512 21.53 0.92 -35.24
CA THR A 512 22.69 1.50 -35.91
C THR A 512 23.92 0.93 -35.23
N GLY A 513 24.48 -0.13 -35.83
CA GLY A 513 25.86 -0.55 -35.61
C GLY A 513 26.08 -1.59 -34.51
N ILE A 514 25.67 -2.83 -34.76
CA ILE A 514 26.49 -3.97 -34.35
C ILE A 514 27.40 -4.27 -35.54
N CYS A 515 28.64 -3.77 -35.52
CA CYS A 515 29.67 -4.35 -36.37
C CYS A 515 29.79 -5.83 -36.00
N ARG A 516 29.72 -6.68 -37.02
CA ARG A 516 29.84 -8.14 -36.96
C ARG A 516 31.14 -8.59 -36.31
#